data_AF-A0A6A9SS68-F1
#
_entry.id   AF-A0A6A9SS68-F1
#
_cell.length_a   1.000
_cell.length_b   1.000
_cell.length_c   1.000
_cell.angle_alpha   90.00
_cell.angle_beta   90.00
_cell.angle_gamma   90.00
#
_symmetry.space_group_name_H-M   'P 1'
#
loop_
_entity.id
_entity.type
_entity.pdbx_description
1 polymer ?
#
loop_
_entity_poly.entity_id
_entity_poly.type
_entity_poly.pdbx_seq_one_letter_code
_entity_poly.pdbx_strand_id
1 'polypeptide(L)'
;MISFEVSDRLYDAAEQWGEARLEDIDDALETKVEQALLEVEHLVSGAHEVTFELEGRTVHHEPTDELAAFLETQAASADIEASDVLAMYVDLFARVFLDEADRPSNAPPTG
;
A
#
# COMPACT_ATOMS: atom_id res chain seq x y z
N MET A 1 -0.36 -4.28 -15.94
CA MET A 1 -1.26 -4.17 -14.79
C MET A 1 -1.16 -5.43 -13.94
N ILE A 2 -0.91 -5.28 -12.66
CA ILE A 2 -0.87 -6.33 -11.65
C ILE A 2 -2.07 -6.13 -10.72
N SER A 3 -2.69 -7.21 -10.28
CA SER A 3 -3.86 -7.11 -9.40
C SER A 3 -3.74 -8.03 -8.20
N PHE A 4 -4.18 -7.54 -7.05
CA PHE A 4 -4.16 -8.29 -5.79
C PHE A 4 -5.32 -7.87 -4.89
N GLU A 5 -5.68 -8.75 -3.96
CA GLU A 5 -6.67 -8.46 -2.94
C GLU A 5 -6.00 -7.88 -1.69
N VAL A 6 -6.57 -6.80 -1.16
CA VAL A 6 -6.17 -6.21 0.11
C VAL A 6 -6.33 -7.23 1.23
N SER A 7 -5.33 -7.35 2.10
CA SER A 7 -5.39 -8.24 3.26
C SER A 7 -6.50 -7.79 4.23
N ASP A 8 -7.13 -8.74 4.93
CA ASP A 8 -8.10 -8.40 6.00
C ASP A 8 -7.48 -7.45 7.03
N ARG A 9 -6.20 -7.65 7.34
CA ARG A 9 -5.46 -6.81 8.29
C ARG A 9 -5.37 -5.36 7.82
N LEU A 10 -5.05 -5.13 6.55
CA LEU A 10 -5.00 -3.79 5.97
C LEU A 10 -6.39 -3.18 5.94
N TYR A 11 -7.41 -3.95 5.53
CA TYR A 11 -8.79 -3.49 5.52
C TYR A 11 -9.26 -3.03 6.90
N ASP A 12 -9.10 -3.88 7.93
CA ASP A 12 -9.52 -3.59 9.30
C ASP A 12 -8.80 -2.35 9.87
N ALA A 13 -7.55 -2.13 9.45
CA ALA A 13 -6.79 -0.98 9.89
C ALA A 13 -7.16 0.30 9.14
N ALA A 14 -7.48 0.21 7.84
CA ALA A 14 -8.06 1.32 7.08
C ALA A 14 -9.41 1.74 7.67
N GLU A 15 -10.25 0.77 8.07
CA GLU A 15 -11.53 1.03 8.75
C GLU A 15 -11.33 1.82 10.04
N GLN A 16 -10.46 1.35 10.94
CA GLN A 16 -10.15 2.07 12.18
C GLN A 16 -9.58 3.48 11.93
N TRP A 17 -8.72 3.62 10.91
CA TRP A 17 -8.12 4.89 10.54
C TRP A 17 -9.17 5.88 10.00
N GLY A 18 -10.09 5.39 9.17
CA GLY A 18 -11.21 6.15 8.61
C GLY A 18 -12.20 6.56 9.69
N GLU A 19 -12.57 5.64 10.59
CA GLU A 19 -13.43 5.93 11.75
C GLU A 19 -12.88 7.05 12.62
N ALA A 20 -11.56 7.03 12.90
CA ALA A 20 -10.90 8.08 13.69
C ALA A 20 -10.92 9.46 13.01
N ARG A 21 -11.13 9.51 11.68
CA ARG A 21 -11.15 10.72 10.86
C ARG A 21 -12.54 11.10 10.35
N LEU A 22 -13.57 10.31 10.66
CA LEU A 22 -14.91 10.44 10.10
C LEU A 22 -14.92 10.34 8.56
N GLU A 23 -14.08 9.45 8.04
CA GLU A 23 -13.91 9.15 6.61
C GLU A 23 -14.53 7.80 6.27
N ASP A 24 -15.02 7.64 5.03
CA ASP A 24 -15.58 6.36 4.57
C ASP A 24 -14.48 5.31 4.42
N ILE A 25 -14.83 4.04 4.56
CA ILE A 25 -13.89 2.93 4.40
C ILE A 25 -13.27 2.90 3.01
N ASP A 26 -14.03 3.20 1.96
CA ASP A 26 -13.52 3.15 0.59
C ASP A 26 -12.44 4.24 0.38
N ASP A 27 -12.69 5.47 0.84
CA ASP A 27 -11.74 6.59 0.78
C ASP A 27 -10.49 6.32 1.66
N ALA A 28 -10.70 5.80 2.86
CA ALA A 28 -9.63 5.44 3.78
C ALA A 28 -8.74 4.34 3.21
N LEU A 29 -9.33 3.32 2.58
CA LEU A 29 -8.61 2.23 1.97
C LEU A 29 -7.84 2.68 0.75
N GLU A 30 -8.45 3.47 -0.13
CA GLU A 30 -7.80 4.07 -1.29
C GLU A 30 -6.56 4.87 -0.86
N THR A 31 -6.69 5.75 0.13
CA THR A 31 -5.59 6.54 0.68
C THR A 31 -4.45 5.65 1.18
N LYS A 32 -4.76 4.58 1.93
CA LYS A 32 -3.72 3.72 2.51
C LYS A 32 -3.02 2.86 1.47
N VAL A 33 -3.76 2.37 0.48
CA VAL A 33 -3.21 1.65 -0.66
C VAL A 33 -2.31 2.58 -1.49
N GLU A 34 -2.75 3.81 -1.78
CA GLU A 34 -1.96 4.80 -2.52
C GLU A 34 -0.64 5.07 -1.80
N GLN A 35 -0.68 5.36 -0.50
CA GLN A 35 0.52 5.61 0.31
C GLN A 35 1.50 4.42 0.28
N ALA A 36 0.98 3.20 0.40
CA ALA A 36 1.81 2.00 0.38
C ALA A 36 2.41 1.72 -1.00
N LEU A 37 1.61 1.84 -2.07
CA LEU A 37 2.10 1.67 -3.45
C LEU A 37 3.15 2.72 -3.79
N LEU A 38 2.92 3.98 -3.38
CA LEU A 38 3.86 5.08 -3.61
C LEU A 38 5.20 4.81 -2.95
N GLU A 39 5.21 4.29 -1.72
CA GLU A 39 6.46 3.94 -1.03
C GLU A 39 7.19 2.79 -1.73
N VAL A 40 6.46 1.75 -2.15
CA VAL A 40 7.04 0.61 -2.89
C VAL A 40 7.68 1.08 -4.20
N GLU A 41 6.96 1.88 -4.98
CA GLU A 41 7.45 2.48 -6.22
C GLU A 41 8.65 3.38 -5.96
N HIS A 42 8.56 4.28 -4.99
CA HIS A 42 9.66 5.17 -4.64
C HIS A 42 10.94 4.42 -4.29
N LEU A 43 10.86 3.33 -3.52
CA LEU A 43 12.02 2.56 -3.10
C LEU A 43 12.67 1.76 -4.23
N VAL A 44 11.90 1.32 -5.23
CA VAL A 44 12.40 0.47 -6.32
C VAL A 44 12.77 1.29 -7.56
N SER A 45 11.89 2.19 -7.99
CA SER A 45 12.01 2.96 -9.23
C SER A 45 12.36 4.43 -9.01
N GLY A 46 12.18 4.94 -7.78
CA GLY A 46 12.31 6.37 -7.49
C GLY A 46 11.10 7.19 -7.95
N ALA A 47 10.00 6.56 -8.36
CA ALA A 47 8.80 7.26 -8.74
C ALA A 47 8.16 8.02 -7.55
N HIS A 48 7.37 9.04 -7.89
CA HIS A 48 6.67 9.92 -6.93
C HIS A 48 5.17 9.99 -7.19
N GLU A 49 4.68 9.18 -8.12
CA GLU A 49 3.28 9.07 -8.50
C GLU A 49 2.99 7.60 -8.76
N VAL A 50 1.77 7.17 -8.47
CA VAL A 50 1.30 5.81 -8.76
C VAL A 50 0.00 5.87 -9.54
N THR A 51 -0.20 4.89 -10.41
CA THR A 51 -1.48 4.69 -11.11
C THR A 51 -2.09 3.39 -10.61
N PHE A 52 -3.28 3.49 -10.01
CA PHE A 52 -4.04 2.32 -9.59
C PHE A 52 -5.53 2.60 -9.56
N GLU A 53 -6.32 1.53 -9.50
CA GLU A 53 -7.77 1.55 -9.30
C GLU A 53 -8.13 0.58 -8.16
N LEU A 54 -9.17 0.92 -7.39
CA LEU A 54 -9.70 0.08 -6.32
C LEU A 54 -11.13 -0.36 -6.68
N GLU A 55 -11.32 -1.67 -6.82
CA GLU A 55 -12.64 -2.30 -7.00
C GLU A 55 -13.01 -3.06 -5.73
N GLY A 56 -13.61 -2.35 -4.78
CA GLY A 56 -13.89 -2.87 -3.43
C GLY A 56 -12.59 -3.14 -2.67
N ARG A 57 -12.15 -4.40 -2.65
CA ARG A 57 -10.86 -4.80 -2.03
C ARG A 57 -9.79 -5.20 -3.04
N THR A 58 -10.12 -5.20 -4.33
CA THR A 58 -9.16 -5.57 -5.38
C THR A 58 -8.45 -4.32 -5.85
N VAL A 59 -7.12 -4.32 -5.78
CA VAL A 59 -6.27 -3.25 -6.30
C VAL A 59 -5.79 -3.64 -7.68
N HIS A 60 -5.94 -2.74 -8.65
CA HIS A 60 -5.38 -2.85 -9.99
C HIS A 60 -4.30 -1.79 -10.16
N HIS A 61 -3.03 -2.20 -10.15
CA HIS A 61 -1.90 -1.28 -10.21
C HIS A 61 -1.14 -1.39 -11.53
N GLU A 62 -0.74 -0.25 -12.08
CA GLU A 62 0.19 -0.18 -13.20
C GLU A 62 1.59 0.17 -12.68
N PRO A 63 2.45 -0.84 -12.44
CA PRO A 63 3.79 -0.60 -11.96
C PRO A 63 4.69 0.00 -13.04
N THR A 64 5.71 0.73 -12.62
CA THR A 64 6.88 1.07 -13.46
C THR A 64 7.57 -0.17 -14.00
N ASP A 65 8.30 -0.03 -15.11
CA ASP A 65 9.07 -1.14 -15.68
C ASP A 65 10.11 -1.69 -14.67
N GLU A 66 10.71 -0.80 -13.87
CA GLU A 66 11.64 -1.15 -12.80
C GLU A 66 10.96 -1.97 -11.70
N LEU A 67 9.79 -1.55 -11.22
CA LEU A 67 9.06 -2.29 -10.20
C LEU A 67 8.56 -3.63 -10.75
N ALA A 68 8.05 -3.68 -11.97
CA ALA A 68 7.62 -4.92 -12.61
C ALA A 68 8.77 -5.94 -12.68
N ALA A 69 9.94 -5.53 -13.17
CA ALA A 69 11.12 -6.41 -13.25
C ALA A 69 11.61 -6.87 -11.87
N PHE A 70 11.54 -6.00 -10.86
CA PHE A 70 11.87 -6.36 -9.48
C PHE A 70 10.90 -7.41 -8.93
N LEU A 71 9.59 -7.21 -9.08
CA LEU A 71 8.56 -8.13 -8.61
C LEU A 71 8.70 -9.50 -9.27
N GLU A 72 8.92 -9.56 -10.59
CA GLU A 72 9.17 -10.81 -11.32
C GLU A 72 10.39 -11.56 -10.78
N THR A 73 11.47 -10.84 -10.50
CA THR A 73 12.69 -11.43 -9.94
C THR A 73 12.46 -12.02 -8.55
N GLN A 74 11.74 -11.31 -7.68
CA GLN A 74 11.41 -11.79 -6.33
C GLN A 74 10.47 -12.98 -6.38
N ALA A 75 9.42 -12.90 -7.21
CA ALA A 75 8.45 -13.96 -7.45
C ALA A 75 9.12 -15.26 -7.88
N ALA A 76 10.00 -15.18 -8.90
CA ALA A 76 10.76 -16.33 -9.39
C ALA A 76 11.69 -16.95 -8.32
N SER A 77 12.24 -16.14 -7.42
CA SER A 77 13.11 -16.62 -6.34
C SER A 77 12.35 -17.39 -5.24
N ALA A 78 11.05 -17.11 -5.10
CA ALA A 78 10.20 -17.65 -4.05
C ALA A 78 9.14 -18.65 -4.58
N ASP A 79 9.08 -18.88 -5.90
CA ASP A 79 8.09 -19.75 -6.56
C ASP A 79 6.63 -19.33 -6.27
N ILE A 80 6.37 -18.02 -6.38
CA ILE A 80 5.05 -17.39 -6.19
C ILE A 80 4.78 -16.39 -7.32
N GLU A 81 3.59 -15.79 -7.33
CA GLU A 81 3.23 -14.79 -8.34
C GLU A 81 3.71 -13.38 -7.95
N ALA A 82 3.98 -12.54 -8.95
CA ALA A 82 4.36 -11.14 -8.74
C ALA A 82 3.28 -10.32 -8.01
N SER A 83 2.00 -10.66 -8.22
CA SER A 83 0.87 -10.09 -7.47
C SER A 83 0.95 -10.37 -5.97
N ASP A 84 1.36 -11.57 -5.59
CA ASP A 84 1.48 -11.97 -4.18
C ASP A 84 2.63 -11.22 -3.52
N VAL A 85 3.74 -11.06 -4.23
CA VAL A 85 4.89 -10.25 -3.79
C VAL A 85 4.46 -8.81 -3.54
N LEU A 86 3.75 -8.20 -4.50
CA LEU A 86 3.26 -6.84 -4.36
C LEU A 86 2.29 -6.70 -3.19
N ALA A 87 1.34 -7.64 -3.04
CA ALA A 87 0.39 -7.67 -1.93
C ALA A 87 1.09 -7.68 -0.57
N MET A 88 2.15 -8.49 -0.43
CA MET A 88 2.96 -8.55 0.80
C MET A 88 3.67 -7.23 1.08
N TYR A 89 4.25 -6.58 0.06
CA TYR A 89 4.90 -5.28 0.25
C TYR A 89 3.90 -4.18 0.61
N VAL A 90 2.75 -4.13 -0.06
CA VAL A 90 1.68 -3.17 0.26
C VAL A 90 1.18 -3.37 1.69
N ASP A 91 0.92 -4.60 2.11
CA ASP A 91 0.52 -4.93 3.48
C ASP A 91 1.60 -4.55 4.51
N LEU A 92 2.88 -4.67 4.16
CA LEU A 92 4.00 -4.25 5.02
C LEU A 92 4.05 -2.72 5.19
N PHE A 93 3.95 -1.95 4.10
CA PHE A 93 4.11 -0.50 4.12
C PHE A 93 2.88 0.23 4.63
N ALA A 94 1.68 -0.29 4.36
CA ALA A 94 0.46 0.32 4.87
C ALA A 94 0.47 0.42 6.40
N ARG A 95 1.11 -0.53 7.11
CA ARG A 95 1.29 -0.47 8.57
C ARG A 95 2.03 0.78 9.03
N VAL A 96 3.09 1.18 8.34
CA VAL A 96 3.91 2.35 8.73
C VAL A 96 3.02 3.60 8.75
N PHE A 97 2.13 3.72 7.77
CA PHE A 97 1.22 4.86 7.65
C PHE A 97 -0.02 4.77 8.54
N LEU A 98 -0.32 3.60 9.11
CA LEU A 98 -1.38 3.43 10.09
C LEU A 98 -0.92 3.88 11.48
N ASP A 99 0.33 3.58 11.84
CA ASP A 99 0.91 3.96 13.15
C ASP A 99 1.09 5.49 13.30
N GLU A 100 1.19 6.26 12.22
CA GLU A 100 1.27 7.72 12.27
C GLU A 100 -0.02 8.39 12.77
N ALA A 101 -1.16 7.70 12.71
CA ALA A 101 -2.44 8.22 13.20
C ALA A 101 -2.51 8.35 14.72
N ASP A 102 -1.70 7.59 15.46
CA ASP A 102 -1.68 7.59 16.93
C ASP A 102 -0.79 8.69 17.52
N ARG A 103 -0.13 9.53 16.70
CA ARG A 103 0.67 10.63 17.23
C ARG A 103 -0.26 11.71 17.82
N PRO A 104 -0.18 12.00 19.14
CA PRO A 104 -0.91 13.11 19.73
C PRO A 104 -0.52 14.42 19.02
N SER A 105 -1.48 15.31 18.77
CA SER A 105 -1.28 16.61 18.08
C SER A 105 -0.18 17.50 18.68
N ASN A 106 0.31 17.16 19.88
CA ASN A 106 1.28 17.88 20.69
C ASN A 106 2.64 17.16 20.82
N ALA A 107 2.94 16.16 20.00
CA ALA A 107 4.28 15.56 19.98
C ALA A 107 5.31 16.53 19.34
N PRO A 108 6.50 16.72 19.94
CA PRO A 108 7.56 17.52 19.33
C PRO A 108 8.06 16.90 18.03
N PRO A 109 8.51 17.71 17.04
CA PRO A 109 9.05 17.19 15.79
C PRO A 109 10.33 16.40 16.07
N THR A 110 10.45 15.23 15.44
CA THR A 110 11.68 14.45 15.43
C THR A 110 12.62 15.05 14.41
N GLY A 111 13.61 15.81 14.89
CA GLY A 111 14.80 16.23 14.14
C GLY A 111 16.03 15.48 14.61
#